data_AF-A0A915BIU9-F1
#
_entry.id   AF-A0A915BIU9-F1
#
_cell.length_a   1.000
_cell.length_b   1.000
_cell.length_c   1.000
_cell.angle_alpha   90.00
_cell.angle_beta   90.00
_cell.angle_gamma   90.00
#
_symmetry.space_group_name_H-M   'P 1'
#
loop_
_entity.id
_entity.type
_entity.pdbx_description
1 polymer ?
#
loop_
_entity_poly.entity_id
_entity_poly.type
_entity_poly.pdbx_seq_one_letter_code
_entity_poly.pdbx_strand_id
1 'polypeptide(L)'
;APFLARFKVRRCGVQELERIGIAAHESERPTPDADIRLLAQSEDSRVCWQAAIFKVGDDVRQDMLALQLMRIMRNIFDAVELDVRLFPYRVVATSPGCGVIECVPNSKSRDQLGRQTDFGLYEYFLATYGDENSETLQAARRNFIRSMAAYSVFSFLLQIKDRHNGNIMIDADGHIVHIDFGFMFESSPGGNLGFEPDFKLSQEMVAIMGGKMEAPSFRLFASLCVQAYLAVRPYQKAFIALVSLM
;
A
#
# COMPACT_ATOMS: atom_id res chain seq x y z
N ALA A 1 -1.28 21.09 7.90
CA ALA A 1 -0.27 20.12 7.43
C ALA A 1 -0.51 18.80 8.13
N PRO A 2 -0.45 17.66 7.43
CA PRO A 2 -0.57 16.37 8.07
C PRO A 2 0.60 16.12 9.03
N PHE A 3 0.37 15.36 10.10
CA PHE A 3 1.45 14.96 11.00
C PHE A 3 1.50 13.44 11.16
N LEU A 4 2.71 12.91 11.25
CA LEU A 4 2.96 11.49 11.49
C LEU A 4 3.18 11.27 12.98
N ALA A 5 2.50 10.27 13.54
CA ALA A 5 2.73 9.80 14.89
C ALA A 5 3.04 8.30 14.90
N ARG A 6 3.92 7.88 15.82
CA ARG A 6 4.29 6.48 16.03
C ARG A 6 3.79 6.05 17.39
N PHE A 7 3.18 4.87 17.42
CA PHE A 7 2.57 4.27 18.60
C PHE A 7 3.15 2.89 18.80
N LYS A 8 3.37 2.51 20.06
CA LYS A 8 3.60 1.11 20.41
C LYS A 8 2.24 0.50 20.72
N VAL A 9 1.85 -0.50 19.94
CA VAL A 9 0.51 -1.12 20.02
C VAL A 9 0.65 -2.60 20.34
N ARG A 10 -0.32 -3.16 21.07
CA ARG A 10 -0.43 -4.59 21.30
C ARG A 10 -1.59 -5.16 20.50
N ARG A 11 -1.30 -6.15 19.66
CA ARG A 11 -2.34 -6.89 18.93
C ARG A 11 -3.09 -7.79 19.90
N CYS A 12 -4.40 -7.59 20.00
CA CYS A 12 -5.32 -8.37 20.81
C CYS A 12 -6.60 -8.65 20.02
N GLY A 13 -7.27 -9.75 20.35
CA GLY A 13 -8.58 -10.06 19.77
C GLY A 13 -9.69 -9.18 20.34
N VAL A 14 -10.85 -9.11 19.68
CA VAL A 14 -11.99 -8.29 20.13
C VAL A 14 -12.41 -8.65 21.56
N GLN A 15 -12.55 -9.94 21.86
CA GLN A 15 -12.93 -10.43 23.18
C GLN A 15 -11.89 -10.13 24.28
N GLU A 16 -10.61 -10.05 23.90
CA GLU A 16 -9.52 -9.71 24.82
C GLU A 16 -9.56 -8.21 25.11
N LEU A 17 -9.74 -7.38 24.07
CA LEU A 17 -9.89 -5.94 24.20
C LEU A 17 -11.11 -5.55 25.04
N GLU A 18 -12.24 -6.22 24.84
CA GLU A 18 -13.46 -6.02 25.66
C GLU A 18 -13.20 -6.36 27.12
N ARG A 19 -12.55 -7.50 27.40
CA ARG A 19 -12.18 -7.89 28.77
C ARG A 19 -11.27 -6.86 29.44
N ILE A 20 -10.25 -6.37 28.72
CA ILE A 20 -9.34 -5.33 29.22
C ILE A 20 -10.10 -4.04 29.49
N GLY A 21 -11.00 -3.63 28.59
CA GLY A 21 -11.81 -2.42 28.73
C GLY A 21 -12.75 -2.49 29.93
N ILE A 22 -13.45 -3.62 30.11
CA ILE A 22 -14.34 -3.85 31.25
C ILE A 22 -13.54 -3.82 32.56
N ALA A 23 -12.42 -4.55 32.64
CA ALA A 23 -11.59 -4.58 33.84
C ALA A 23 -11.00 -3.21 34.19
N ALA A 24 -10.58 -2.42 33.19
CA ALA A 24 -10.08 -1.06 33.42
C ALA A 24 -11.19 -0.12 33.90
N HIS A 25 -12.43 -0.31 33.43
CA HIS A 25 -13.59 0.46 33.87
C HIS A 25 -13.97 0.12 35.32
N GLU A 26 -14.02 -1.17 35.68
CA GLU A 26 -14.37 -1.63 37.02
C GLU A 26 -13.34 -1.22 38.09
N SER A 27 -12.06 -1.12 37.71
CA SER A 27 -10.97 -0.80 38.64
C SER A 27 -10.60 0.69 38.70
N GLU A 28 -11.26 1.56 37.91
CA GLU A 28 -10.93 2.98 37.70
C GLU A 28 -9.43 3.24 37.41
N ARG A 29 -8.70 2.21 37.01
CA ARG A 29 -7.25 2.23 36.75
C ARG A 29 -6.95 1.43 35.50
N PRO A 30 -5.96 1.84 34.70
CA PRO A 30 -5.51 1.01 33.59
C PRO A 30 -4.98 -0.32 34.16
N THR A 31 -5.48 -1.44 33.62
CA THR A 31 -4.84 -2.74 33.85
C THR A 31 -3.36 -2.67 33.44
N PRO A 32 -2.45 -3.50 34.00
CA PRO A 32 -1.03 -3.50 33.60
C PRO A 32 -0.83 -3.65 32.09
N ASP A 33 -1.75 -4.38 31.47
CA ASP A 33 -1.90 -4.63 30.04
C ASP A 33 -2.33 -3.42 29.19
N ALA A 34 -2.87 -2.39 29.83
CA ALA A 34 -3.29 -1.12 29.25
C ALA A 34 -2.39 0.06 29.69
N ASP A 35 -1.41 -0.19 30.56
CA ASP A 35 -0.45 0.82 30.98
C ASP A 35 0.58 1.06 29.86
N ILE A 36 0.60 2.27 29.33
CA ILE A 36 1.49 2.71 28.25
C ILE A 36 2.97 2.54 28.65
N ARG A 37 3.32 2.72 29.93
CA ARG A 37 4.71 2.59 30.39
C ARG A 37 5.17 1.13 30.38
N LEU A 38 4.28 0.21 30.76
CA LEU A 38 4.56 -1.22 30.74
C LEU A 38 4.58 -1.74 29.30
N LEU A 39 3.65 -1.29 28.46
CA LEU A 39 3.66 -1.61 27.03
C LEU A 39 4.94 -1.12 26.34
N ALA A 40 5.43 0.08 26.69
CA ALA A 40 6.68 0.63 26.16
C ALA A 40 7.90 -0.27 26.45
N GLN A 41 7.89 -1.01 27.56
CA GLN A 41 8.97 -1.91 27.97
C GLN A 41 8.74 -3.38 27.58
N SER A 42 7.53 -3.74 27.15
CA SER A 42 7.20 -5.11 26.77
C SER A 42 7.97 -5.59 25.53
N GLU A 43 8.55 -6.79 25.62
CA GLU A 43 9.17 -7.55 24.53
C GLU A 43 8.23 -8.64 23.96
N ASP A 44 6.94 -8.63 24.33
CA ASP A 44 5.97 -9.56 23.77
C ASP A 44 5.91 -9.40 22.25
N SER A 45 6.03 -10.51 21.53
CA SER A 45 5.87 -10.60 20.05
C SER A 45 4.58 -9.97 19.52
N ARG A 46 3.54 -9.84 20.35
CA ARG A 46 2.26 -9.17 20.02
C ARG A 46 2.36 -7.65 20.04
N VAL A 47 3.42 -7.09 20.60
CA VAL A 47 3.66 -5.65 20.68
C VAL A 47 4.50 -5.20 19.49
N CYS A 48 3.96 -4.29 18.69
CA CYS A 48 4.65 -3.75 17.52
C CYS A 48 4.56 -2.23 17.45
N TRP A 49 5.50 -1.62 16.75
CA TRP A 49 5.39 -0.21 16.38
C TRP A 49 4.42 -0.06 15.20
N GLN A 50 3.49 0.87 15.32
CA GLN A 50 2.59 1.28 14.26
C GLN A 50 2.71 2.79 14.05
N ALA A 51 2.58 3.25 12.81
CA ALA A 51 2.60 4.66 12.48
C ALA A 51 1.32 5.04 11.75
N ALA A 52 0.83 6.24 12.01
CA ALA A 52 -0.32 6.80 11.34
C ALA A 52 -0.10 8.28 11.01
N ILE A 53 -0.70 8.71 9.91
CA ILE A 53 -0.75 10.09 9.46
C ILE A 53 -2.13 10.63 9.80
N PHE A 54 -2.16 11.76 10.47
CA PHE A 54 -3.37 12.51 10.78
C PHE A 54 -3.49 13.65 9.79
N LYS A 55 -4.52 13.61 8.95
CA LYS A 55 -4.82 14.63 7.95
C LYS A 55 -5.96 15.53 8.46
N VAL A 56 -5.74 16.84 8.36
CA VAL A 56 -6.74 17.89 8.64
C VAL A 56 -6.75 18.84 7.45
N GLY A 57 -7.94 19.10 6.91
CA GLY A 57 -8.16 19.85 5.68
C GLY A 57 -8.05 19.01 4.40
N ASP A 58 -8.09 17.68 4.50
CA ASP A 58 -8.01 16.76 3.36
C ASP A 58 -9.07 15.66 3.48
N ASP A 59 -9.78 15.40 2.38
CA ASP A 59 -10.91 14.48 2.36
C ASP A 59 -10.48 13.08 1.93
N VAL A 60 -10.32 12.20 2.92
CA VAL A 60 -9.83 10.84 2.70
C VAL A 60 -10.93 9.84 2.31
N ARG A 61 -12.17 10.29 2.04
CA ARG A 61 -13.27 9.38 1.68
C ARG A 61 -13.04 8.68 0.33
N GLN A 62 -12.39 9.35 -0.61
CA GLN A 62 -11.99 8.75 -1.88
C GLN A 62 -10.91 7.67 -1.69
N ASP A 63 -9.91 7.93 -0.83
CA ASP A 63 -8.94 6.90 -0.43
C ASP A 63 -9.64 5.68 0.19
N MET A 64 -10.63 5.90 1.06
CA MET A 64 -11.39 4.80 1.66
C MET A 64 -12.07 3.93 0.61
N LEU A 65 -12.73 4.53 -0.40
CA LEU A 65 -13.36 3.79 -1.49
C LEU A 65 -12.32 2.99 -2.28
N ALA A 66 -11.22 3.62 -2.69
CA ALA A 66 -10.14 2.95 -3.42
C ALA A 66 -9.61 1.74 -2.62
N LEU A 67 -9.34 1.91 -1.33
CA LEU A 67 -8.84 0.85 -0.47
C LEU A 67 -9.86 -0.27 -0.22
N GLN A 68 -11.16 0.04 -0.19
CA GLN A 68 -12.21 -0.98 -0.15
C GLN A 68 -12.22 -1.82 -1.43
N LEU A 69 -12.16 -1.18 -2.60
CA LEU A 69 -12.06 -1.88 -3.89
C LEU A 69 -10.76 -2.69 -3.99
N MET A 70 -9.64 -2.17 -3.48
CA MET A 70 -8.36 -2.88 -3.41
C MET A 70 -8.45 -4.14 -2.54
N ARG A 71 -9.16 -4.09 -1.40
CA ARG A 71 -9.39 -5.27 -0.55
C ARG A 71 -10.17 -6.35 -1.28
N ILE A 72 -11.18 -5.97 -2.06
CA ILE A 72 -11.95 -6.91 -2.88
C ILE A 72 -11.05 -7.53 -3.95
N MET A 73 -10.25 -6.69 -4.63
CA MET A 73 -9.32 -7.16 -5.66
C MET A 73 -8.29 -8.15 -5.08
N ARG A 74 -7.74 -7.85 -3.90
CA ARG A 74 -6.85 -8.75 -3.16
C ARG A 74 -7.54 -10.08 -2.83
N ASN A 75 -8.75 -10.02 -2.28
CA ASN A 75 -9.48 -11.25 -1.92
C ASN A 75 -9.81 -12.10 -3.16
N ILE A 76 -10.07 -11.49 -4.32
CA ILE A 76 -10.25 -12.20 -5.58
C ILE A 76 -8.96 -12.92 -5.97
N PHE A 77 -7.81 -12.23 -5.91
CA PHE A 77 -6.51 -12.84 -6.22
C PHE A 77 -6.17 -13.99 -5.28
N ASP A 78 -6.40 -13.81 -3.98
CA ASP A 78 -6.21 -14.87 -2.98
C ASP A 78 -7.10 -16.09 -3.28
N ALA A 79 -8.36 -15.87 -3.68
CA ALA A 79 -9.32 -16.94 -3.97
C ALA A 79 -9.00 -17.75 -5.23
N VAL A 80 -8.31 -17.17 -6.20
CA VAL A 80 -7.85 -17.87 -7.42
C VAL A 80 -6.38 -18.27 -7.34
N GLU A 81 -5.75 -18.10 -6.17
CA GLU A 81 -4.33 -18.36 -5.91
C GLU A 81 -3.39 -17.64 -6.90
N LEU A 82 -3.79 -16.45 -7.37
CA LEU A 82 -2.96 -15.64 -8.26
C LEU A 82 -1.87 -14.95 -7.45
N ASP A 83 -0.63 -15.27 -7.80
CA ASP A 83 0.59 -14.79 -7.14
C ASP A 83 0.92 -13.34 -7.51
N VAL A 84 0.07 -12.41 -7.06
CA VAL A 84 0.21 -10.96 -7.18
C VAL A 84 -0.07 -10.31 -5.82
N ARG A 85 0.42 -9.08 -5.60
CA ARG A 85 0.36 -8.46 -4.27
C ARG A 85 -0.23 -7.04 -4.29
N LEU A 86 -1.29 -6.85 -3.53
CA LEU A 86 -1.79 -5.52 -3.14
C LEU A 86 -1.66 -5.35 -1.63
N PHE A 87 -1.35 -4.14 -1.19
CA PHE A 87 -1.31 -3.78 0.22
C PHE A 87 -2.38 -2.72 0.54
N PRO A 88 -3.62 -3.14 0.89
CA PRO A 88 -4.66 -2.22 1.30
C PRO A 88 -4.43 -1.78 2.75
N TYR A 89 -3.68 -0.69 2.92
CA TYR A 89 -3.53 -0.02 4.21
C TYR A 89 -4.88 0.55 4.70
N ARG A 90 -4.97 0.89 5.98
CA ARG A 90 -6.22 1.39 6.57
C ARG A 90 -6.33 2.90 6.47
N VAL A 91 -7.52 3.37 6.09
CA VAL A 91 -7.90 4.78 6.12
C VAL A 91 -9.25 4.90 6.78
N VAL A 92 -9.40 5.90 7.64
CA VAL A 92 -10.64 6.21 8.34
C VAL A 92 -10.87 7.71 8.27
N ALA A 93 -11.95 8.12 7.60
CA ALA A 93 -12.47 9.47 7.70
C ALA A 93 -13.08 9.67 9.10
N THR A 94 -12.62 10.69 9.81
CA THR A 94 -13.06 10.95 11.20
C THR A 94 -14.06 12.10 11.27
N SER A 95 -14.01 13.02 10.31
CA SER A 95 -14.90 14.17 10.16
C SER A 95 -14.78 14.70 8.72
N PRO A 96 -15.70 15.54 8.20
CA PRO A 96 -15.50 16.18 6.90
C PRO A 96 -14.14 16.89 6.81
N GLY A 97 -13.33 16.54 5.80
CA GLY A 97 -11.97 17.06 5.62
C GLY A 97 -10.96 16.60 6.67
N CYS A 98 -11.27 15.57 7.46
CA CYS A 98 -10.35 15.00 8.43
C CYS A 98 -10.26 13.48 8.29
N GLY A 99 -9.06 12.93 8.49
CA GLY A 99 -8.85 11.49 8.40
C GLY A 99 -7.59 11.00 9.06
N VAL A 100 -7.56 9.70 9.31
CA VAL A 100 -6.40 8.97 9.81
C VAL A 100 -6.01 7.91 8.79
N ILE A 101 -4.74 7.90 8.41
CA ILE A 101 -4.18 7.00 7.41
C ILE A 101 -3.08 6.17 8.08
N GLU A 102 -3.18 4.85 8.00
CA GLU A 102 -2.12 3.95 8.42
C GLU A 102 -0.90 4.09 7.50
N CYS A 103 0.28 4.28 8.08
CA CYS A 103 1.52 4.28 7.32
C CYS A 103 1.86 2.87 6.83
N VAL A 104 2.32 2.76 5.59
CA VAL A 104 2.88 1.51 5.06
C VAL A 104 4.19 1.21 5.83
N PRO A 105 4.27 0.09 6.57
CA PRO A 105 5.41 -0.20 7.42
C PRO A 105 6.67 -0.47 6.60
N ASN A 106 7.84 -0.11 7.16
CA ASN A 106 9.15 -0.41 6.58
C ASN A 106 9.29 -0.04 5.09
N SER A 107 8.68 1.07 4.70
CA SER A 107 8.69 1.54 3.31
C SER A 107 9.22 2.96 3.20
N LYS A 108 9.77 3.28 2.04
CA LYS A 108 10.22 4.63 1.67
C LYS A 108 9.62 5.02 0.33
N SER A 109 9.29 6.30 0.15
CA SER A 109 8.84 6.76 -1.17
C SER A 109 10.00 6.75 -2.16
N ARG A 110 9.69 6.56 -3.45
CA ARG A 110 10.70 6.64 -4.52
C ARG A 110 11.41 7.99 -4.52
N ASP A 111 10.67 9.08 -4.23
CA ASP A 111 11.22 10.43 -4.07
C ASP A 111 12.24 10.50 -2.91
N GLN A 112 11.90 9.94 -1.74
CA GLN A 112 12.84 9.88 -0.61
C GLN A 112 14.09 9.07 -0.94
N LEU A 113 13.94 7.93 -1.63
CA LEU A 113 15.06 7.11 -2.09
C LEU A 113 15.98 7.90 -3.03
N GLY A 114 15.39 8.64 -3.98
CA GLY A 114 16.15 9.45 -4.94
C GLY A 114 16.97 10.56 -4.27
N ARG A 115 16.41 11.22 -3.24
CA ARG A 115 17.12 12.26 -2.49
C ARG A 115 18.20 11.73 -1.55
N GLN A 116 18.09 10.48 -1.10
CA GLN A 116 19.02 9.87 -0.14
C GLN A 116 20.24 9.22 -0.80
N THR A 117 20.09 8.75 -2.04
CA THR A 117 21.08 7.83 -2.64
C THR A 117 21.76 8.37 -3.89
N ASP A 118 21.32 9.49 -4.47
CA ASP A 118 21.83 10.05 -5.73
C ASP A 118 21.80 9.08 -6.95
N PHE A 119 21.20 7.89 -6.82
CA PHE A 119 21.09 6.87 -7.86
C PHE A 119 19.62 6.49 -8.18
N GLY A 120 19.42 5.82 -9.32
CA GLY A 120 18.12 5.37 -9.79
C GLY A 120 17.53 4.23 -8.95
N LEU A 121 16.27 3.86 -9.21
CA LEU A 121 15.60 2.80 -8.43
C LEU A 121 16.28 1.44 -8.64
N TYR A 122 16.78 1.18 -9.85
CA TYR A 122 17.47 -0.07 -10.15
C TYR A 122 18.79 -0.19 -9.38
N GLU A 123 19.57 0.90 -9.32
CA GLU A 123 20.79 0.97 -8.54
C GLU A 123 20.51 0.82 -7.05
N TYR A 124 19.42 1.38 -6.55
CA TYR A 124 18.95 1.13 -5.18
C TYR A 124 18.68 -0.36 -4.92
N PHE A 125 18.07 -1.07 -5.87
CA PHE A 125 17.84 -2.51 -5.75
C PHE A 125 19.17 -3.29 -5.70
N LEU A 126 20.14 -2.95 -6.55
CA LEU A 126 21.47 -3.57 -6.52
C LEU A 126 22.20 -3.30 -5.19
N ALA A 127 22.15 -2.06 -4.71
CA ALA A 127 22.78 -1.68 -3.45
C ALA A 127 22.15 -2.34 -2.22
N THR A 128 20.83 -2.56 -2.26
CA THR A 128 20.06 -3.09 -1.12
C THR A 128 20.04 -4.62 -1.10
N TYR A 129 19.90 -5.25 -2.27
CA TYR A 129 19.67 -6.70 -2.39
C TYR A 129 20.82 -7.46 -3.04
N GLY A 130 21.92 -6.79 -3.40
CA GLY A 130 23.10 -7.41 -3.98
C GLY A 130 23.08 -7.44 -5.52
N ASP A 131 24.05 -8.15 -6.09
CA ASP A 131 24.26 -8.22 -7.53
C ASP A 131 23.15 -8.97 -8.28
N GLU A 132 23.22 -8.93 -9.62
CA GLU A 132 22.25 -9.56 -10.53
C GLU A 132 22.03 -11.06 -10.29
N ASN A 133 23.00 -11.78 -9.73
CA ASN A 133 22.91 -13.21 -9.50
C ASN A 133 22.50 -13.55 -8.06
N SER A 134 22.43 -12.56 -7.18
CA SER A 134 22.07 -12.75 -5.78
C SER A 134 20.63 -13.23 -5.62
N GLU A 135 20.43 -14.27 -4.79
CA GLU A 135 19.10 -14.79 -4.47
C GLU A 135 18.19 -13.71 -3.86
N THR A 136 18.75 -12.81 -3.05
CA THR A 136 18.01 -11.71 -2.42
C THR A 136 17.52 -10.71 -3.45
N LEU A 137 18.31 -10.35 -4.47
CA LEU A 137 17.86 -9.48 -5.56
C LEU A 137 16.78 -10.18 -6.39
N GLN A 138 16.96 -11.46 -6.70
CA GLN A 138 15.97 -12.22 -7.46
C GLN A 138 14.64 -12.33 -6.69
N ALA A 139 14.68 -12.47 -5.37
CA ALA A 139 13.49 -12.43 -4.52
C ALA A 139 12.81 -11.06 -4.54
N ALA A 140 13.58 -9.98 -4.32
CA ALA A 140 13.06 -8.61 -4.35
C ALA A 140 12.49 -8.25 -5.73
N ARG A 141 13.13 -8.67 -6.82
CA ARG A 141 12.65 -8.51 -8.20
C ARG A 141 11.32 -9.23 -8.41
N ARG A 142 11.15 -10.46 -7.92
CA ARG A 142 9.88 -11.18 -8.00
C ARG A 142 8.78 -10.42 -7.24
N ASN A 143 9.08 -9.98 -6.02
CA ASN A 143 8.15 -9.18 -5.20
C ASN A 143 7.75 -7.87 -5.90
N PHE A 144 8.71 -7.18 -6.50
CA PHE A 144 8.50 -5.99 -7.32
C PHE A 144 7.56 -6.28 -8.50
N ILE A 145 7.83 -7.32 -9.28
CA ILE A 145 7.00 -7.70 -10.44
C ILE A 145 5.56 -8.04 -10.02
N ARG A 146 5.38 -8.86 -8.97
CA ARG A 146 4.08 -9.30 -8.46
C ARG A 146 3.22 -8.14 -7.97
N SER A 147 3.83 -7.21 -7.25
CA SER A 147 3.14 -6.02 -6.75
C SER A 147 2.88 -5.01 -7.86
N MET A 148 3.85 -4.78 -8.75
CA MET A 148 3.72 -3.87 -9.89
C MET A 148 2.61 -4.30 -10.84
N ALA A 149 2.46 -5.60 -11.11
CA ALA A 149 1.37 -6.12 -11.92
C ALA A 149 -0.01 -5.82 -11.32
N ALA A 150 -0.16 -6.09 -10.01
CA ALA A 150 -1.41 -5.86 -9.30
C ALA A 150 -1.80 -4.37 -9.28
N TYR A 151 -0.85 -3.49 -8.91
CA TYR A 151 -1.07 -2.05 -8.86
C TYR A 151 -1.27 -1.43 -10.25
N SER A 152 -0.67 -1.99 -11.31
CA SER A 152 -0.90 -1.53 -12.70
C SER A 152 -2.35 -1.78 -13.12
N VAL A 153 -2.88 -2.98 -12.86
CA VAL A 153 -4.30 -3.30 -13.13
C VAL A 153 -5.22 -2.45 -12.26
N PHE A 154 -4.88 -2.27 -10.98
CA PHE A 154 -5.66 -1.45 -10.06
C PHE A 154 -5.78 0.01 -10.54
N SER A 155 -4.65 0.63 -10.88
CA SER A 155 -4.60 2.00 -11.40
C SER A 155 -5.35 2.14 -12.72
N PHE A 156 -5.21 1.17 -13.63
CA PHE A 156 -5.93 1.15 -14.89
C PHE A 156 -7.45 1.10 -14.71
N LEU A 157 -7.94 0.19 -13.85
CA LEU A 157 -9.38 0.02 -13.63
C LEU A 157 -10.03 1.23 -12.94
N LEU A 158 -9.35 1.82 -11.96
CA LEU A 158 -9.88 2.96 -11.21
C LEU A 158 -9.45 4.31 -11.78
N GLN A 159 -8.70 4.31 -12.88
CA GLN A 159 -8.21 5.52 -13.53
C GLN A 159 -7.49 6.45 -12.54
N ILE A 160 -6.60 5.87 -11.74
CA ILE A 160 -5.90 6.60 -10.67
C ILE A 160 -4.95 7.60 -11.29
N LYS A 161 -5.09 8.87 -10.91
CA LYS A 161 -4.30 10.01 -11.41
C LYS A 161 -3.22 10.40 -10.40
N ASP A 162 -2.43 11.42 -10.71
CA ASP A 162 -1.37 11.94 -9.83
C ASP A 162 -0.34 10.87 -9.38
N ARG A 163 0.06 9.97 -10.31
CA ARG A 163 1.05 8.92 -10.02
C ARG A 163 2.48 9.46 -10.16
N HIS A 164 2.97 10.16 -9.14
CA HIS A 164 4.36 10.64 -9.07
C HIS A 164 5.23 9.84 -8.07
N ASN A 165 6.53 10.12 -8.00
CA ASN A 165 7.50 9.37 -7.17
C ASN A 165 7.24 9.50 -5.65
N GLY A 166 6.43 10.47 -5.22
CA GLY A 166 6.02 10.61 -3.82
C GLY A 166 4.90 9.63 -3.44
N ASN A 167 4.06 9.23 -4.40
CA ASN A 167 2.92 8.34 -4.22
C ASN A 167 3.27 6.86 -4.50
N ILE A 168 4.55 6.59 -4.76
CA ILE A 168 5.08 5.26 -5.02
C ILE A 168 6.06 4.91 -3.90
N MET A 169 5.71 3.93 -3.09
CA MET A 169 6.51 3.43 -1.98
C MET A 169 7.19 2.12 -2.38
N ILE A 170 8.39 1.88 -1.83
CA ILE A 170 9.10 0.61 -1.92
C ILE A 170 9.28 0.09 -0.49
N ASP A 171 8.81 -1.12 -0.22
CA ASP A 171 9.01 -1.78 1.07
C ASP A 171 10.37 -2.48 1.15
N ALA A 172 10.74 -2.93 2.35
CA ALA A 172 12.00 -3.60 2.60
C ALA A 172 12.18 -4.91 1.80
N ASP A 173 11.11 -5.57 1.38
CA ASP A 173 11.13 -6.82 0.63
C ASP A 173 11.11 -6.62 -0.89
N GLY A 174 11.08 -5.37 -1.35
CA GLY A 174 11.14 -4.99 -2.77
C GLY A 174 9.78 -4.84 -3.43
N HIS A 175 8.67 -4.86 -2.69
CA HIS A 175 7.35 -4.58 -3.27
C HIS A 175 7.18 -3.10 -3.57
N ILE A 176 6.45 -2.81 -4.65
CA ILE A 176 5.89 -1.48 -4.89
C ILE A 176 4.53 -1.36 -4.20
N VAL A 177 4.29 -0.24 -3.54
CA VAL A 177 3.02 0.08 -2.88
C VAL A 177 2.59 1.48 -3.31
N HIS A 178 1.46 1.59 -4.01
CA HIS A 178 0.87 2.89 -4.32
C HIS A 178 0.13 3.41 -3.09
N ILE A 179 0.29 4.71 -2.82
CA ILE A 179 -0.43 5.44 -1.76
C ILE A 179 -1.12 6.66 -2.36
N ASP A 180 -1.96 7.31 -1.56
CA ASP A 180 -2.70 8.53 -1.90
C ASP A 180 -3.57 8.34 -3.14
N PHE A 181 -4.83 7.95 -2.95
CA PHE A 181 -5.79 7.67 -4.01
C PHE A 181 -6.85 8.75 -4.15
N GLY A 182 -6.54 9.98 -3.69
CA GLY A 182 -7.45 11.13 -3.73
C GLY A 182 -7.80 11.64 -5.14
N PHE A 183 -7.22 11.06 -6.20
CA PHE A 183 -7.58 11.36 -7.58
C PHE A 183 -7.82 10.06 -8.34
N MET A 184 -9.09 9.72 -8.54
CA MET A 184 -9.55 8.52 -9.24
C MET A 184 -10.76 8.83 -10.14
N PHE A 185 -11.02 7.99 -11.14
CA PHE A 185 -12.05 8.19 -12.16
C PHE A 185 -11.92 9.54 -12.90
N GLU A 186 -12.95 10.38 -12.85
CA GLU A 186 -13.00 11.70 -13.49
C GLU A 186 -12.39 12.82 -12.64
N SER A 187 -11.91 12.51 -11.43
CA SER A 187 -11.20 13.49 -10.60
C SER A 187 -9.73 13.56 -11.00
N SER A 188 -9.29 14.73 -11.44
CA SER A 188 -7.90 15.03 -11.82
C SER A 188 -7.42 16.26 -11.06
N PRO A 189 -6.14 16.30 -10.66
CA PRO A 189 -5.51 17.54 -10.21
C PRO A 189 -5.68 18.63 -11.29
N GLY A 190 -6.08 19.83 -10.90
CA GLY A 190 -6.09 21.00 -11.80
C GLY A 190 -7.17 21.05 -12.89
N GLY A 191 -8.21 20.21 -12.84
CA GLY A 191 -9.39 20.33 -13.72
C GLY A 191 -9.28 19.64 -15.08
N ASN A 192 -9.02 18.32 -15.08
CA ASN A 192 -9.06 17.43 -16.26
C ASN A 192 -8.18 17.89 -17.43
N LEU A 193 -6.88 18.02 -17.17
CA LEU A 193 -5.88 18.27 -18.21
C LEU A 193 -5.78 17.12 -19.24
N GLY A 194 -6.22 15.90 -18.92
CA GLY A 194 -6.35 14.80 -19.88
C GLY A 194 -5.02 14.22 -20.43
N PHE A 195 -3.87 14.66 -19.92
CA PHE A 195 -2.55 14.26 -20.40
C PHE A 195 -1.86 13.17 -19.56
N GLU A 196 -2.46 12.74 -18.45
CA GLU A 196 -1.81 11.79 -17.53
C GLU A 196 -2.03 10.33 -17.95
N PRO A 197 -0.96 9.51 -18.00
CA PRO A 197 -1.08 8.09 -18.31
C PRO A 197 -1.81 7.33 -17.20
N ASP A 198 -2.59 6.31 -17.57
CA ASP A 198 -3.43 5.52 -16.65
C ASP A 198 -2.64 4.74 -15.60
N PHE A 199 -1.38 4.43 -15.87
CA PHE A 199 -0.45 3.89 -14.90
C PHE A 199 0.99 4.30 -15.24
N LYS A 200 1.85 4.34 -14.21
CA LYS A 200 3.24 4.76 -14.35
C LYS A 200 4.18 3.58 -14.50
N LEU A 201 4.80 3.44 -15.66
CA LEU A 201 5.88 2.48 -15.93
C LEU A 201 7.11 3.24 -16.41
N SER A 202 8.06 3.50 -15.51
CA SER A 202 9.29 4.24 -15.84
C SER A 202 10.41 3.30 -16.32
N GLN A 203 11.42 3.86 -17.00
CA GLN A 203 12.57 3.10 -17.47
C GLN A 203 13.33 2.39 -16.34
N GLU A 204 13.44 3.02 -15.16
CA GLU A 204 14.05 2.39 -13.98
C GLU A 204 13.27 1.17 -13.47
N MET A 205 11.93 1.18 -13.60
CA MET A 205 11.09 0.02 -13.25
C MET A 205 11.30 -1.10 -14.27
N VAL A 206 11.40 -0.76 -15.56
CA VAL A 206 11.71 -1.72 -16.63
C VAL A 206 13.11 -2.29 -16.44
N ALA A 207 14.09 -1.49 -16.00
CA ALA A 207 15.46 -1.95 -15.70
C ALA A 207 15.47 -3.03 -14.62
N ILE A 208 14.70 -2.88 -13.54
CA ILE A 208 14.52 -3.93 -12.51
C ILE A 208 13.95 -5.21 -13.11
N MET A 209 13.09 -5.09 -14.12
CA MET A 209 12.50 -6.21 -14.87
C MET A 209 13.38 -6.73 -16.02
N GLY A 210 14.67 -6.42 -16.04
CA GLY A 210 15.64 -6.90 -17.04
C GLY A 210 15.85 -5.96 -18.23
N GLY A 211 15.31 -4.74 -18.18
CA GLY A 211 15.62 -3.63 -19.09
C GLY A 211 15.07 -3.74 -20.51
N LYS A 212 14.47 -4.87 -20.88
CA LYS A 212 13.97 -5.16 -22.23
C LYS A 212 12.62 -5.85 -22.17
N MET A 213 11.78 -5.63 -23.18
CA MET A 213 10.44 -6.24 -23.24
C MET A 213 10.49 -7.75 -23.45
N GLU A 214 11.56 -8.27 -24.05
CA GLU A 214 11.78 -9.69 -24.28
C GLU A 214 12.31 -10.41 -23.04
N ALA A 215 12.73 -9.67 -22.00
CA ALA A 215 13.26 -10.25 -20.78
C ALA A 215 12.20 -11.13 -20.10
N PRO A 216 12.57 -12.32 -19.57
CA PRO A 216 11.63 -13.20 -18.88
C PRO A 216 10.86 -12.52 -17.75
N SER A 217 11.55 -11.66 -16.98
CA SER A 217 10.97 -10.87 -15.90
C SER A 217 9.90 -9.87 -16.38
N PHE A 218 10.13 -9.18 -17.49
CA PHE A 218 9.13 -8.27 -18.08
C PHE A 218 7.94 -9.05 -18.65
N ARG A 219 8.18 -10.19 -19.30
CA ARG A 219 7.11 -11.07 -19.79
C ARG A 219 6.26 -11.63 -18.66
N LEU A 220 6.87 -11.98 -17.52
CA LEU A 220 6.16 -12.38 -16.31
C LEU A 220 5.26 -11.24 -15.81
N PHE A 221 5.77 -10.01 -15.72
CA PHE A 221 4.97 -8.83 -15.38
C PHE A 221 3.75 -8.69 -16.31
N ALA A 222 3.95 -8.72 -17.63
CA ALA A 222 2.86 -8.60 -18.59
C ALA A 222 1.84 -9.74 -18.45
N SER A 223 2.30 -10.97 -18.24
CA SER A 223 1.43 -12.13 -18.02
C SER A 223 0.59 -11.97 -16.75
N LEU A 224 1.20 -11.55 -15.64
CA LEU A 224 0.50 -11.31 -14.38
C LEU A 224 -0.52 -10.17 -14.50
N CYS A 225 -0.23 -9.11 -15.25
CA CYS A 225 -1.21 -8.05 -15.53
C CYS A 225 -2.46 -8.60 -16.24
N VAL A 226 -2.28 -9.43 -17.26
CA VAL A 226 -3.41 -10.05 -17.99
C VAL A 226 -4.19 -10.99 -17.07
N GLN A 227 -3.50 -11.84 -16.32
CA GLN A 227 -4.14 -12.76 -15.37
C GLN A 227 -4.92 -12.02 -14.28
N ALA A 228 -4.34 -10.96 -13.71
CA ALA A 228 -4.99 -10.12 -12.71
C ALA A 228 -6.24 -9.43 -13.28
N TYR A 229 -6.16 -8.85 -14.49
CA TYR A 229 -7.32 -8.25 -15.14
C TYR A 229 -8.44 -9.27 -15.37
N LEU A 230 -8.09 -10.45 -15.90
CA LEU A 230 -9.06 -11.52 -16.15
C LEU A 230 -9.67 -12.08 -14.86
N ALA A 231 -8.92 -12.15 -13.77
CA ALA A 231 -9.42 -12.59 -12.47
C ALA A 231 -10.47 -11.63 -11.90
N VAL A 232 -10.29 -10.31 -12.09
CA VAL A 232 -11.22 -9.28 -11.59
C VAL A 232 -12.47 -9.15 -12.46
N ARG A 233 -12.36 -9.37 -13.77
CA ARG A 233 -13.43 -9.15 -14.76
C ARG A 233 -14.79 -9.77 -14.39
N PRO A 234 -14.91 -11.02 -13.90
CA PRO A 234 -16.18 -11.60 -13.49
C PRO A 234 -16.89 -10.83 -12.36
N TYR A 235 -16.13 -10.10 -11.54
CA TYR A 235 -16.61 -9.35 -10.38
C TYR A 235 -16.95 -7.89 -10.70
N GLN A 236 -16.96 -7.48 -11.98
CA GLN A 236 -17.24 -6.09 -12.39
C GLN A 236 -18.50 -5.49 -11.74
N LYS A 237 -19.56 -6.29 -11.56
CA LYS A 237 -20.82 -5.82 -10.97
C LYS A 237 -20.64 -5.40 -9.50
N ALA A 238 -19.78 -6.08 -8.75
CA ALA A 238 -19.49 -5.72 -7.36
C ALA A 238 -18.75 -4.39 -7.27
N PHE A 239 -17.78 -4.17 -8.17
CA PHE A 239 -17.05 -2.90 -8.28
C PHE A 239 -17.99 -1.75 -8.64
N ILE A 240 -18.81 -1.92 -9.69
CA ILE A 240 -19.78 -0.90 -10.12
C ILE A 240 -20.78 -0.60 -8.99
N ALA A 241 -21.31 -1.62 -8.31
CA ALA A 241 -22.26 -1.42 -7.23
C ALA A 241 -21.67 -0.61 -6.07
N LEU A 242 -20.44 -0.90 -5.65
CA LEU A 242 -19.79 -0.17 -4.56
C LEU A 242 -19.52 1.29 -4.92
N VAL A 243 -19.02 1.53 -6.13
CA VAL A 243 -18.79 2.90 -6.62
C VAL A 243 -20.11 3.67 -6.75
N SER A 244 -21.19 3.00 -7.16
CA SER A 244 -22.51 3.64 -7.33
C SER A 244 -23.22 3.98 -6.02
N LEU A 245 -22.81 3.38 -4.90
CA LEU A 245 -23.41 3.59 -3.57
C LEU A 245 -22.73 4.70 -2.76
N MET A 246 -21.54 5.14 -3.17
CA MET A 246 -20.76 6.19 -2.51
C MET A 246 -20.95 7.53 -3.20
#